data_AF-A0A9E4GDF7-F1
#
_entry.id   AF-A0A9E4GDF7-F1
#
_cell.length_a   1.000
_cell.length_b   1.000
_cell.length_c   1.000
_cell.angle_alpha   90.00
_cell.angle_beta   90.00
_cell.angle_gamma   90.00
#
_symmetry.space_group_name_H-M   'P 1'
#
loop_
_entity.id
_entity.type
_entity.pdbx_description
1 polymer ?
#
loop_
_entity_poly.entity_id
_entity_poly.type
_entity_poly.pdbx_seq_one_letter_code
_entity_poly.pdbx_strand_id
1 'polypeptide(L)'
;MLVTNLAKVAQLFVSKAVWNVTGLDVAGRTLIHALDSEDENIRTIAGIFLVQTGQRAEPLLEEALHKGQYLPMVINVLGSIGDPRIVSELRPFTEDSDPEIARAAQDAIQAIDFASQSGPSGRDQDA
;
A
#
# COMPACT_ATOMS: atom_id res chain seq x y z
N MET A 1 20.25 15.54 11.05
CA MET A 1 19.33 15.26 9.94
C MET A 1 19.83 14.10 9.06
N LEU A 2 21.04 14.15 8.48
CA LEU A 2 21.58 13.09 7.61
C LEU A 2 21.71 11.71 8.26
N VAL A 3 22.26 11.62 9.48
CA VAL A 3 22.46 10.33 10.18
C VAL A 3 21.13 9.72 10.62
N THR A 4 20.18 10.55 11.03
CA THR A 4 18.84 10.12 11.46
C THR A 4 18.04 9.52 10.30
N ASN A 5 18.24 10.02 9.08
CA ASN A 5 17.59 9.50 7.89
C ASN A 5 18.12 8.11 7.51
N LEU A 6 19.45 7.93 7.51
CA LEU A 6 20.07 6.65 7.22
C LEU A 6 19.64 5.54 8.19
N ALA A 7 19.53 5.86 9.49
CA ALA A 7 19.06 4.92 10.49
C ALA A 7 17.60 4.48 10.23
N LYS A 8 16.71 5.42 9.88
CA LYS A 8 15.32 5.10 9.51
C LYS A 8 15.26 4.22 8.27
N VAL A 9 16.02 4.53 7.23
CA VAL A 9 16.12 3.68 6.03
C VAL A 9 16.55 2.28 6.42
N ALA A 10 17.67 2.12 7.15
CA ALA A 10 18.14 0.81 7.59
C ALA A 10 17.07 0.04 8.40
N GLN A 11 16.33 0.74 9.26
CA GLN A 11 15.21 0.16 10.01
C GLN A 11 14.09 -0.35 9.09
N LEU A 12 13.76 0.32 7.98
CA LEU A 12 12.76 -0.18 7.03
C LEU A 12 13.21 -1.50 6.39
N PHE A 13 14.48 -1.59 5.97
CA PHE A 13 15.03 -2.82 5.38
C PHE A 13 15.04 -3.97 6.40
N VAL A 14 15.44 -3.69 7.65
CA VAL A 14 15.39 -4.68 8.73
C VAL A 14 13.96 -5.12 9.00
N SER A 15 13.01 -4.18 9.07
CA SER A 15 11.59 -4.49 9.29
C SER A 15 11.03 -5.36 8.17
N LYS A 16 11.33 -5.04 6.91
CA LYS A 16 10.94 -5.86 5.75
C LYS A 16 11.52 -7.27 5.83
N ALA A 17 12.80 -7.40 6.16
CA ALA A 17 13.47 -8.70 6.29
C ALA A 17 12.89 -9.53 7.44
N VAL A 18 12.76 -8.93 8.64
CA VAL A 18 12.17 -9.57 9.82
C VAL A 18 10.76 -10.02 9.52
N TRP A 19 9.93 -9.16 8.93
CA TRP A 19 8.57 -9.54 8.59
C TRP A 19 8.59 -10.74 7.63
N ASN A 20 9.29 -10.64 6.50
CA ASN A 20 9.37 -11.72 5.51
C ASN A 20 9.80 -13.07 6.13
N VAL A 21 10.82 -13.07 6.99
CA VAL A 21 11.39 -14.29 7.60
C VAL A 21 10.51 -14.85 8.72
N THR A 22 9.94 -13.99 9.56
CA THR A 22 9.35 -14.42 10.85
C THR A 22 7.83 -14.45 10.85
N GLY A 23 7.17 -13.76 9.92
CA GLY A 23 5.72 -13.60 9.98
C GLY A 23 5.25 -12.47 10.91
N LEU A 24 6.14 -11.80 11.65
CA LEU A 24 5.74 -10.88 12.72
C LEU A 24 5.15 -9.55 12.19
N ASP A 25 3.85 -9.37 12.39
CA ASP A 25 3.11 -8.19 11.93
C ASP A 25 3.59 -6.87 12.56
N VAL A 26 4.24 -6.91 13.71
CA VAL A 26 4.86 -5.73 14.32
C VAL A 26 5.86 -5.07 13.35
N ALA A 27 6.60 -5.88 12.60
CA ALA A 27 7.52 -5.37 11.59
C ALA A 27 6.77 -4.78 10.37
N GLY A 28 5.64 -5.36 9.97
CA GLY A 28 4.75 -4.79 8.96
C GLY A 28 4.13 -3.45 9.39
N ARG A 29 3.68 -3.35 10.65
CA ARG A 29 3.16 -2.10 11.23
C ARG A 29 4.19 -0.98 11.26
N THR A 30 5.48 -1.32 11.36
CA THR A 30 6.56 -0.32 11.28
C THR A 30 6.64 0.30 9.88
N LEU A 31 6.45 -0.50 8.83
CA LEU A 31 6.38 0.01 7.45
C LEU A 31 5.12 0.87 7.24
N ILE A 32 3.98 0.46 7.79
CA ILE A 32 2.73 1.25 7.69
C ILE A 32 2.89 2.61 8.38
N HIS A 33 3.48 2.65 9.57
CA HIS A 33 3.73 3.92 10.27
C HIS A 33 4.67 4.84 9.47
N ALA A 34 5.64 4.28 8.74
CA ALA A 34 6.57 5.03 7.93
C ALA A 34 5.92 5.71 6.70
N LEU A 35 4.70 5.34 6.33
CA LEU A 35 3.92 6.04 5.30
C LEU A 35 3.57 7.49 5.68
N ASP A 36 3.60 7.83 6.98
CA ASP A 36 3.34 9.18 7.50
C ASP A 36 4.60 10.02 7.69
N SER A 37 5.76 9.48 7.35
CA SER A 37 7.04 10.18 7.55
C SER A 37 7.05 11.50 6.79
N GLU A 38 7.55 12.59 7.40
CA GLU A 38 7.80 13.85 6.68
C GLU A 38 8.83 13.68 5.54
N ASP A 39 9.73 12.71 5.67
CA ASP A 39 10.71 12.37 4.65
C ASP A 39 10.10 11.53 3.52
N GLU A 40 10.09 12.08 2.31
CA GLU A 40 9.57 11.45 1.10
C GLU A 40 10.26 10.14 0.74
N ASN A 41 11.57 10.01 0.97
CA ASN A 41 12.29 8.77 0.67
C ASN A 41 11.83 7.65 1.61
N ILE A 42 11.59 7.97 2.88
CA ILE A 42 11.08 7.01 3.87
C ILE A 42 9.68 6.55 3.49
N ARG A 43 8.77 7.47 3.14
CA ARG A 43 7.41 7.12 2.68
C ARG A 43 7.46 6.23 1.44
N THR A 44 8.28 6.60 0.46
CA THR A 44 8.41 5.87 -0.81
C THR A 44 8.93 4.45 -0.60
N ILE A 45 10.00 4.28 0.19
CA ILE A 45 10.57 2.95 0.47
C ILE A 45 9.53 2.09 1.22
N ALA A 46 8.84 2.65 2.20
CA ALA A 46 7.80 1.95 2.93
C ALA A 46 6.67 1.46 2.01
N GLY A 47 6.16 2.34 1.13
CA GLY A 47 5.14 2.00 0.14
C GLY A 47 5.61 0.88 -0.80
N ILE A 48 6.82 0.98 -1.35
CA ILE A 48 7.41 -0.07 -2.22
C ILE A 48 7.47 -1.41 -1.48
N PHE A 49 7.95 -1.44 -0.24
CA PHE A 49 8.04 -2.69 0.52
C PHE A 49 6.68 -3.30 0.83
N LEU A 50 5.67 -2.47 1.14
CA LEU A 50 4.31 -2.94 1.35
C LEU A 50 3.72 -3.52 0.07
N VAL A 51 3.84 -2.85 -1.07
CA VAL A 51 3.40 -3.35 -2.38
C VAL A 51 4.11 -4.67 -2.74
N GLN A 52 5.44 -4.75 -2.56
CA GLN A 52 6.20 -5.98 -2.79
C GLN A 52 5.82 -7.12 -1.84
N THR A 53 5.22 -6.81 -0.69
CA THR A 53 4.67 -7.83 0.22
C THR A 53 3.35 -8.39 -0.31
N GLY A 54 2.62 -7.60 -1.11
CA GLY A 54 1.37 -8.00 -1.77
C GLY A 54 0.28 -8.35 -0.77
N GLN A 55 -0.48 -9.40 -1.06
CA GLN A 55 -1.64 -9.87 -0.27
C GLN A 55 -1.37 -10.03 1.22
N ARG A 56 -0.14 -10.35 1.60
CA ARG A 56 0.23 -10.50 3.00
C ARG A 56 0.21 -9.16 3.78
N ALA A 57 0.35 -8.02 3.09
CA ALA A 57 0.24 -6.70 3.70
C ALA A 57 -1.19 -6.19 3.81
N GLU A 58 -2.12 -6.74 3.03
CA GLU A 58 -3.52 -6.29 2.96
C GLU A 58 -4.20 -6.22 4.33
N PRO A 59 -4.15 -7.25 5.22
CA PRO A 59 -4.87 -7.17 6.49
C PRO A 59 -4.43 -6.01 7.39
N LEU A 60 -3.14 -5.66 7.35
CA LEU A 60 -2.63 -4.54 8.14
C LEU A 60 -2.95 -3.19 7.49
N LEU A 61 -2.98 -3.13 6.16
CA LEU A 61 -3.37 -1.93 5.41
C LEU A 61 -4.87 -1.66 5.54
N GLU A 62 -5.72 -2.69 5.47
CA GLU A 62 -7.16 -2.64 5.77
C GLU A 62 -7.41 -2.15 7.19
N GLU A 63 -6.65 -2.65 8.17
CA GLU A 63 -6.76 -2.15 9.54
C GLU A 63 -6.43 -0.65 9.63
N ALA A 64 -5.38 -0.21 8.95
CA ALA A 64 -5.01 1.22 8.90
C ALA A 64 -6.08 2.05 8.19
N LEU A 65 -6.65 1.53 7.09
CA LEU A 65 -7.75 2.14 6.34
C LEU A 65 -8.97 2.37 7.25
N HIS A 66 -9.41 1.32 7.94
CA HIS A 66 -10.55 1.38 8.86
C HIS A 66 -10.33 2.32 10.06
N LYS A 67 -9.08 2.53 10.45
CA LYS A 67 -8.71 3.48 11.51
C LYS A 67 -8.51 4.92 11.01
N GLY A 68 -8.62 5.16 9.71
CA GLY A 68 -8.34 6.48 9.12
C GLY A 68 -6.88 6.89 9.23
N GLN A 69 -5.95 5.93 9.26
CA GLN A 69 -4.53 6.19 9.47
C GLN A 69 -3.80 6.30 8.15
N TYR A 70 -3.08 7.41 7.96
CA TYR A 70 -2.14 7.60 6.85
C TYR A 70 -2.81 7.53 5.46
N LEU A 71 -4.08 7.93 5.38
CA LEU A 71 -4.83 8.16 4.15
C LEU A 71 -4.39 9.53 3.63
N PRO A 72 -3.80 9.68 2.43
CA PRO A 72 -4.00 8.89 1.22
C PRO A 72 -2.99 7.76 0.93
N MET A 73 -1.87 7.67 1.65
CA MET A 73 -0.78 6.76 1.32
C MET A 73 -1.19 5.29 1.42
N VAL A 74 -1.96 4.91 2.45
CA VAL A 74 -2.49 3.54 2.60
C VAL A 74 -3.38 3.15 1.42
N ILE A 75 -4.21 4.07 0.93
CA ILE A 75 -5.10 3.84 -0.22
C ILE A 75 -4.28 3.60 -1.49
N ASN A 76 -3.26 4.42 -1.73
CA ASN A 76 -2.38 4.26 -2.89
C ASN A 76 -1.65 2.90 -2.87
N VAL A 77 -1.22 2.45 -1.70
CA VAL A 77 -0.57 1.14 -1.53
C VAL A 77 -1.56 0.01 -1.81
N LEU A 78 -2.78 0.06 -1.27
CA LEU A 78 -3.84 -0.93 -1.55
C LEU A 78 -4.19 -1.00 -3.04
N GLY A 79 -4.34 0.15 -3.71
CA GLY A 79 -4.55 0.21 -5.15
C GLY A 79 -3.41 -0.40 -5.96
N SER A 80 -2.17 -0.20 -5.51
CA SER A 80 -0.98 -0.77 -6.15
C SER A 80 -0.80 -2.27 -5.90
N ILE A 81 -1.32 -2.80 -4.78
CA ILE A 81 -1.39 -4.25 -4.55
C ILE A 81 -2.39 -4.89 -5.50
N GLY A 82 -3.50 -4.19 -5.78
CA GLY A 82 -4.37 -4.52 -6.91
C GLY A 82 -5.42 -5.59 -6.62
N ASP A 83 -5.72 -5.90 -5.34
CA ASP A 83 -6.76 -6.88 -5.01
C ASP A 83 -8.17 -6.34 -5.29
N PRO A 84 -8.94 -6.94 -6.21
CA PRO A 84 -10.30 -6.50 -6.51
C PRO A 84 -11.26 -6.50 -5.32
N ARG A 85 -10.98 -7.30 -4.28
CA ARG A 85 -11.83 -7.42 -3.09
C ARG A 85 -11.86 -6.12 -2.27
N ILE A 86 -10.81 -5.29 -2.33
CA ILE A 86 -10.74 -4.05 -1.54
C ILE A 86 -11.59 -2.91 -2.14
N VAL A 87 -12.06 -3.03 -3.39
CA VAL A 87 -12.81 -1.97 -4.07
C VAL A 87 -14.04 -1.52 -3.28
N SER A 88 -14.74 -2.45 -2.61
CA SER A 88 -15.88 -2.09 -1.75
C SER A 88 -15.49 -1.24 -0.54
N GLU A 89 -14.29 -1.46 0.00
CA GLU A 89 -13.77 -0.72 1.16
C GLU A 89 -13.19 0.64 0.77
N LEU A 90 -12.66 0.78 -0.46
CA LEU A 90 -12.16 2.05 -0.97
C LEU A 90 -13.26 3.00 -1.44
N ARG A 91 -14.41 2.46 -1.85
CA ARG A 91 -15.51 3.25 -2.44
C ARG A 91 -16.01 4.40 -1.55
N PRO A 92 -16.19 4.26 -0.23
CA PRO A 92 -16.59 5.38 0.62
C PRO A 92 -15.63 6.58 0.58
N PHE A 93 -14.33 6.33 0.34
CA PHE A 93 -13.31 7.36 0.31
C PHE A 93 -13.32 8.18 -0.98
N THR A 94 -13.99 7.74 -2.06
CA THR A 94 -14.04 8.51 -3.32
C THR A 94 -14.83 9.80 -3.21
N GLU A 95 -15.64 9.93 -2.14
CA GLU A 95 -16.45 11.11 -1.82
C GLU A 95 -15.94 11.80 -0.54
N ASP A 96 -14.71 11.51 -0.11
CA ASP A 96 -14.13 12.15 1.07
C ASP A 96 -14.04 13.67 0.89
N SER A 97 -14.23 14.39 2.01
CA SER A 97 -14.10 15.85 2.06
C SER A 97 -12.67 16.31 1.78
N ASP A 98 -11.67 15.48 2.07
CA ASP A 98 -10.29 15.72 1.69
C ASP A 98 -10.07 15.31 0.22
N PRO A 99 -9.76 16.27 -0.67
CA PRO A 99 -9.58 15.99 -2.09
C PRO A 99 -8.38 15.07 -2.39
N GLU A 100 -7.37 14.99 -1.51
CA GLU A 100 -6.25 14.06 -1.69
C GLU A 100 -6.69 12.62 -1.43
N ILE A 101 -7.51 12.39 -0.39
CA ILE A 101 -8.09 11.09 -0.07
C ILE A 101 -9.05 10.66 -1.19
N ALA A 102 -9.94 11.56 -1.61
CA ALA A 102 -10.88 11.29 -2.70
C ALA A 102 -10.18 10.93 -4.01
N ARG A 103 -9.12 11.67 -4.38
CA ARG A 103 -8.30 11.38 -5.56
C ARG A 103 -7.63 10.02 -5.44
N ALA A 104 -6.96 9.75 -4.32
CA ALA A 104 -6.27 8.48 -4.09
C ALA A 104 -7.22 7.28 -4.22
N ALA A 105 -8.43 7.38 -3.67
CA ALA A 105 -9.43 6.32 -3.76
C ALA A 105 -9.90 6.08 -5.20
N GLN A 106 -10.17 7.15 -5.96
CA GLN A 106 -10.55 7.04 -7.38
C GLN A 106 -9.43 6.40 -8.21
N ASP A 107 -8.20 6.87 -8.04
CA ASP A 107 -7.04 6.38 -8.77
C ASP A 107 -6.74 4.91 -8.43
N ALA A 108 -6.86 4.52 -7.15
CA ALA A 108 -6.67 3.15 -6.69
C ALA A 108 -7.71 2.20 -7.29
N ILE A 109 -9.00 2.56 -7.30
CA ILE A 109 -10.06 1.75 -7.90
C ILE A 109 -9.83 1.61 -9.40
N GLN A 110 -9.48 2.70 -10.10
CA GLN A 110 -9.18 2.64 -11.53
C GLN A 110 -8.00 1.71 -11.85
N ALA A 111 -6.94 1.75 -11.03
CA ALA A 111 -5.79 0.87 -11.19
C ALA A 111 -6.16 -0.60 -11.01
N ILE A 112 -6.96 -0.92 -9.99
CA ILE A 112 -7.47 -2.28 -9.74
C ILE A 112 -8.34 -2.78 -10.91
N ASP A 113 -9.25 -1.95 -11.41
CA ASP A 113 -10.12 -2.30 -12.53
C ASP A 113 -9.31 -2.57 -13.80
N PHE A 114 -8.32 -1.72 -14.09
CA PHE A 114 -7.41 -1.90 -15.22
C PHE A 114 -6.60 -3.20 -15.12
N ALA A 115 -6.06 -3.49 -13.93
CA ALA A 115 -5.31 -4.72 -13.68
C ALA A 115 -6.18 -5.97 -13.84
N SER A 116 -7.44 -5.92 -13.39
CA SER A 116 -8.40 -7.01 -13.50
C SER A 116 -8.81 -7.33 -14.94
N GLN A 117 -8.91 -6.30 -15.79
CA GLN A 117 -9.24 -6.45 -17.21
C GLN A 117 -8.06 -6.95 -18.06
N SER A 118 -6.83 -6.75 -17.57
CA SER A 118 -5.60 -7.10 -18.28
C SER A 118 -5.08 -8.53 -18.01
N GLY A 119 -5.88 -9.37 -17.33
CA GLY A 119 -5.58 -10.79 -17.12
C GLY A 119 -5.50 -11.59 -18.44
N PRO A 120 -4.96 -12.83 -18.45
CA PRO A 120 -4.64 -13.58 -19.66
C PRO A 120 -5.89 -14.08 -20.38
N SER A 121 -6.57 -13.18 -21.09
CA SER A 121 -7.70 -13.49 -21.97
C SER A 121 -7.52 -12.70 -23.25
N GLY A 122 -6.75 -13.27 -24.19
CA GLY A 122 -6.59 -12.70 -25.52
C GLY A 122 -5.52 -13.29 -26.43
N ARG A 123 -4.81 -14.36 -26.06
CA ARG A 123 -3.77 -14.95 -26.93
C ARG A 123 -3.91 -16.43 -27.31
N ASP A 124 -4.90 -17.14 -26.77
CA ASP A 124 -5.02 -18.60 -26.96
C ASP A 124 -6.36 -19.06 -27.60
N GLN A 125 -7.04 -18.22 -28.39
CA GLN A 125 -8.25 -18.65 -29.15
C GLN A 125 -8.04 -18.81 -30.66
N ASP A 126 -6.82 -18.60 -31.17
CA ASP A 126 -6.50 -18.81 -32.58
C ASP A 126 -5.39 -19.88 -32.73
N ALA A 127 -5.74 -21.16 -32.49
CA ALA A 127 -4.93 -22.32 -32.88
C ALA A 127 -5.81 -23.53 -33.23
#